data_AF-A0A6P1DBU2-F1
#
_entry.id   AF-A0A6P1DBU2-F1
#
_cell.length_a   1.000
_cell.length_b   1.000
_cell.length_c   1.000
_cell.angle_alpha   90.00
_cell.angle_beta   90.00
_cell.angle_gamma   90.00
#
_symmetry.space_group_name_H-M   'P 1'
#
loop_
_entity.id
_entity.type
_entity.pdbx_description
1 polymer ?
#
loop_
_entity_poly.entity_id
_entity_poly.type
_entity_poly.pdbx_seq_one_letter_code
_entity_poly.pdbx_strand_id
1 'polypeptide(L)' 'MWFTEDGPLLVEGPVELVTTDGRTVRSDRFQVAICLCRRSRCYPLCDTSHRRHRRE' A
#
# COMPACT_ATOMS: atom_id res chain seq x y z
N MET A 1 -13.37 -1.26 2.68
CA MET A 1 -11.91 -1.42 2.89
C MET A 1 -11.70 -2.66 3.75
N TRP A 2 -10.71 -3.50 3.43
CA TRP A 2 -10.45 -4.73 4.20
C TRP A 2 -8.96 -5.02 4.33
N PHE A 3 -8.57 -5.59 5.48
CA PHE A 3 -7.20 -5.99 5.76
C PHE A 3 -6.91 -7.38 5.18
N THR A 4 -5.66 -7.61 4.82
CA THR A 4 -5.16 -8.94 4.43
C THR A 4 -4.17 -9.42 5.49
N GLU A 5 -4.08 -10.74 5.68
CA GLU A 5 -3.13 -11.35 6.61
C GLU A 5 -1.68 -11.05 6.16
N ASP A 6 -0.91 -10.40 7.03
CA ASP A 6 0.46 -9.91 6.76
C ASP A 6 0.64 -9.09 5.47
N GLY A 7 -0.45 -8.52 4.95
CA GLY A 7 -0.48 -7.86 3.64
C GLY A 7 -0.99 -6.41 3.68
N PRO A 8 -1.32 -5.84 2.52
CA PRO A 8 -1.83 -4.47 2.43
C PRO A 8 -3.27 -4.33 2.93
N LEU A 9 -3.67 -3.07 3.17
CA LEU A 9 -5.08 -2.68 3.25
C LEU A 9 -5.61 -2.49 1.82
N LEU A 10 -6.67 -3.20 1.46
CA LEU A 10 -7.34 -3.04 0.17
C LEU A 10 -8.49 -2.03 0.30
N VAL A 11 -8.46 -1.03 -0.59
CA VAL A 11 -9.40 0.08 -0.65
C VAL A 11 -9.97 0.16 -2.06
N GLU A 12 -11.28 0.35 -2.16
CA GLU A 12 -11.93 0.67 -3.44
C GLU A 12 -11.54 2.09 -3.84
N GLY A 13 -11.06 2.27 -5.06
CA GLY A 13 -10.63 3.56 -5.58
C GLY A 13 -11.66 4.22 -6.50
N PRO A 14 -11.35 5.42 -7.02
CA PRO A 14 -10.07 6.13 -6.89
C PRO A 14 -9.83 6.69 -5.48
N VAL A 15 -8.56 6.87 -5.10
CA VAL A 15 -8.19 7.43 -3.78
C VAL A 15 -7.09 8.50 -3.89
N GLU A 16 -7.11 9.40 -2.91
CA GLU A 16 -6.04 10.34 -2.61
C GLU A 16 -5.52 10.06 -1.20
N LEU A 17 -4.21 9.83 -1.08
CA LEU A 17 -3.54 9.48 0.17
C LEU A 17 -2.63 10.63 0.58
N VAL A 18 -2.79 11.11 1.81
CA VAL A 18 -1.89 12.09 2.42
C VAL A 18 -1.02 11.39 3.45
N THR A 19 0.29 11.46 3.27
CA THR A 19 1.27 10.88 4.21
C THR A 19 1.56 11.85 5.35
N THR A 20 2.17 11.36 6.43
CA THR A 20 2.49 12.20 7.60
C THR A 20 3.54 13.27 7.32
N ASP A 21 4.36 13.10 6.28
CA ASP A 21 5.29 14.12 5.76
C ASP A 21 4.62 15.08 4.75
N GLY A 22 3.30 15.00 4.60
CA GLY A 22 2.49 15.93 3.81
C GLY A 22 2.49 15.66 2.29
N ARG A 23 3.05 14.53 1.83
CA ARG A 23 3.01 14.16 0.41
C ARG A 23 1.63 13.61 0.05
N THR A 24 1.15 14.00 -1.12
CA THR A 24 -0.11 13.49 -1.69
C THR A 24 0.17 12.49 -2.80
N VAL A 25 -0.42 11.30 -2.70
CA VAL A 25 -0.36 10.25 -3.74
C VAL A 25 -1.76 9.94 -4.22
N ARG A 26 -1.97 10.05 -5.52
CA ARG A 26 -3.25 9.73 -6.19
C ARG A 26 -3.16 8.38 -6.88
N SER A 27 -4.23 7.60 -6.77
CA SER A 27 -4.42 6.38 -7.53
C SER A 27 -5.82 6.37 -8.13
N ASP A 28 -5.88 6.29 -9.46
CA ASP A 28 -7.10 6.24 -10.27
C ASP A 28 -7.63 4.81 -10.47
N ARG A 29 -6.93 3.80 -9.92
CA ARG A 29 -7.34 2.40 -9.97
C ARG A 29 -8.61 2.15 -9.17
N PHE A 30 -9.48 1.29 -9.68
CA PHE A 30 -10.71 0.85 -8.99
C PHE A 30 -10.43 0.09 -7.69
N GLN A 31 -9.24 -0.48 -7.53
CA GLN A 31 -8.78 -1.12 -6.31
C GLN A 31 -7.34 -0.72 -6.03
N VAL A 32 -7.08 -0.31 -4.78
CA VAL A 32 -5.81 0.26 -4.34
C VAL A 32 -5.31 -0.50 -3.11
N ALA A 33 -4.07 -0.96 -3.17
CA ALA A 33 -3.40 -1.63 -2.06
C ALA A 33 -2.50 -0.64 -1.31
N ILE A 34 -2.84 -0.34 -0.06
CA ILE A 34 -2.09 0.56 0.82
C ILE A 34 -1.10 -0.26 1.65
N CYS A 35 0.15 0.19 1.69
CA CYS A 35 1.23 -0.48 2.41
C CYS A 35 1.07 -0.28 3.93
N LEU A 36 0.93 -1.37 4.67
CA LEU A 36 0.95 -1.36 6.13
C LEU A 36 2.32 -1.71 6.72
N CYS A 37 3.20 -2.36 5.94
CA CYS A 37 4.50 -2.85 6.43
C CYS A 37 5.66 -1.84 6.32
N ARG A 38 5.44 -0.68 5.68
CA ARG A 38 6.45 0.38 5.41
C ARG A 38 7.72 -0.05 4.65
N ARG A 39 7.74 -1.25 4.06
CA ARG A 39 8.85 -1.76 3.24
C ARG A 39 8.76 -1.40 1.76
N SER A 40 7.62 -0.85 1.33
CA SER A 40 7.37 -0.52 -0.07
C SER A 40 8.30 0.58 -0.56
N ARG A 41 8.87 0.41 -1.76
CA ARG A 41 9.64 1.44 -2.46
C ARG A 41 8.74 2.53 -3.05
N CYS A 42 7.44 2.27 -3.21
CA CYS A 42 6.43 3.23 -3.65
C CYS A 42 5.46 3.62 -2.53
N TYR A 43 5.93 3.63 -1.27
CA TYR A 43 5.14 4.06 -0.12
C TYR A 43 4.40 5.39 -0.43
N PRO A 44 3.09 5.51 -0.18
CA PRO A 44 2.24 4.66 0.67
C PRO A 44 1.58 3.45 -0.02
N LEU A 45 1.80 3.22 -1.31
CA LEU A 45 1.21 2.08 -2.03
C LEU A 45 1.99 0.80 -1.79
N CYS A 46 1.33 -0.35 -1.89
CA CYS A 46 1.95 -1.66 -1.74
C CYS A 46 2.57 -2.13 -3.07
N ASP A 47 3.85 -2.48 -3.05
CA ASP A 47 4.61 -3.07 -4.17
C ASP A 47 4.95 -4.56 -3.94
N THR A 48 4.20 -5.24 -3.06
CA THR A 48 4.44 -6.61 -2.60
C THR A 48 5.67 -6.84 -1.71
N SER A 49 6.43 -5.80 -1.33
CA SER A 49 7.57 -5.91 -0.39
C SER A 49 7.23 -6.47 1.00
N HIS A 50 5.95 -6.60 1.33
CA HIS A 50 5.49 -7.27 2.56
C HIS A 50 5.83 -8.78 2.55
N ARG A 51 5.81 -9.41 1.38
CA ARG A 51 6.21 -10.81 1.17
C ARG A 51 7.72 -10.88 1.43
N ARG A 52 8.13 -11.32 2.62
CA ARG A 52 9.57 -11.55 2.91
C ARG A 52 10.13 -12.47 1.82
N HIS A 53 11.22 -12.06 1.16
CA HIS A 53 12.06 -13.00 0.45
C HIS A 53 12.72 -13.91 1.51
N ARG A 54 12.20 -15.12 1.74
CA ARG A 54 13.05 -16.18 2.30
C ARG A 54 14.10 -16.46 1.23
N ARG A 55 15.33 -16.04 1.47
CA ARG A 55 16.50 -16.62 0.80
C ARG A 55 16.83 -17.86 1.62
N GLU A 56 16.64 -19.01 1.02
CA GLU A 56 17.18 -20.29 1.50
C GLU A 56 18.68 -20.34 1.18
#